data_AF-A0A953ZDM2-F1
#
_entry.id   AF-A0A953ZDM2-F1
#
_cell.length_a   1.000
_cell.length_b   1.000
_cell.length_c   1.000
_cell.angle_alpha   90.00
_cell.angle_beta   90.00
_cell.angle_gamma   90.00
#
_symmetry.space_group_name_H-M   'P 1'
#
loop_
_entity.id
_entity.type
_entity.pdbx_description
1 polymer ?
#
loop_
_entity_poly.entity_id
_entity_poly.type
_entity_poly.pdbx_seq_one_letter_code
_entity_poly.pdbx_strand_id
1 'polypeptide(L)'
;MGFEKRKYLESLRVRFNELAARFGQAELSRRTGMPQANVHRYLREGKVPVEFCAALVSEFQISPIWLLEGRGGMLRSEVRKPIADMGGDLLELVETMNSVSRMRIGAVAGQRDLKTLRELSDSMDAFDHLREKLNARSRPLLGAVLDELGEAVDRMDLDRAATLRLTAQQLARLTTDDTLLEKLDSHEGGFAYLSGNLESAIASERKVFARRMVDARIHNEDDLTRARNLAMALRDSGRLREARRFVRACLALSEDDCRGSSVRHQMRMFEAHLDADLGDIRTGLDKAARAFAEIKDDYFFAGISYSYIQLLAGLWTVPEALPFGRMSGGKARMLTRFAAGIEDVEGLSACLPALIGSPPEKLPEHEYDTALARLILDLLKGGKRRVEDYDELATKYPPRIASPHLRSVMVSLHRAQVARLCGDNHALKQECTKCEQAWRDVPEELYVKVEWLLPHCRNLEAIPPRQRTKLHKEGLARLQSEISKH
;
A
#
# COMPACT_ATOMS: atom_id res chain seq x y z
N MET A 1 12.97 11.73 19.79
CA MET A 1 11.80 12.10 20.64
C MET A 1 11.67 13.60 20.97
N GLY A 2 12.75 14.41 21.04
CA GLY A 2 12.62 15.82 21.45
C GLY A 2 11.95 16.77 20.43
N PHE A 3 12.07 16.49 19.14
CA PHE A 3 11.57 17.37 18.08
C PHE A 3 10.03 17.33 17.93
N GLU A 4 9.44 16.13 17.87
CA GLU A 4 7.97 15.96 17.78
C GLU A 4 7.25 16.53 19.01
N LYS A 5 7.82 16.36 20.20
CA LYS A 5 7.27 16.91 21.44
C LYS A 5 7.26 18.45 21.42
N ARG A 6 8.27 19.09 20.81
CA ARG A 6 8.33 20.55 20.68
C ARG A 6 7.26 21.06 19.72
N LYS A 7 7.13 20.43 18.55
CA LYS A 7 6.11 20.76 17.53
C LYS A 7 4.68 20.59 18.07
N TYR A 8 4.44 19.54 18.86
CA TYR A 8 3.15 19.32 19.52
C TYR A 8 2.81 20.45 20.51
N LEU A 9 3.76 20.86 21.35
CA LEU A 9 3.55 21.92 22.33
C LEU A 9 3.34 23.30 21.68
N GLU A 10 4.05 23.59 20.58
CA GLU A 10 3.82 24.81 19.79
C GLU A 10 2.41 24.82 19.19
N SER A 11 1.99 23.70 18.60
CA SER A 11 0.64 23.53 18.05
C SER A 11 -0.45 23.71 19.11
N LEU A 12 -0.25 23.15 20.30
CA LEU A 12 -1.17 23.31 21.43
C LEU A 12 -1.28 24.78 21.88
N ARG A 13 -0.17 25.52 21.88
CA ARG A 13 -0.15 26.95 22.24
C ARG A 13 -0.91 27.81 21.24
N VAL A 14 -0.82 27.53 19.95
CA VAL A 14 -1.59 28.26 18.93
C VAL A 14 -3.08 28.19 19.26
N ARG A 15 -3.59 26.99 19.54
CA ARG A 15 -5.01 26.78 19.88
C ARG A 15 -5.40 27.44 21.19
N PHE A 16 -4.53 27.37 22.19
CA PHE A 16 -4.73 28.10 23.44
C PHE A 16 -4.81 29.62 23.25
N ASN A 17 -4.01 30.19 22.36
CA ASN A 17 -4.11 31.61 22.03
C ASN A 17 -5.39 31.93 21.25
N GLU A 18 -5.85 31.07 20.34
CA GLU A 18 -7.16 31.20 19.69
C GLU A 18 -8.31 31.22 20.70
N LEU A 19 -8.22 30.33 21.69
CA LEU A 19 -9.20 30.19 22.77
C LEU A 19 -9.19 31.41 23.70
N ALA A 20 -8.01 31.90 24.06
CA ALA A 20 -7.85 33.14 24.81
C ALA A 20 -8.32 34.38 24.03
N ALA A 21 -8.18 34.38 22.70
CA ALA A 21 -8.71 35.44 21.85
C ALA A 21 -10.25 35.44 21.82
N ARG A 22 -10.89 34.26 21.86
CA ARG A 22 -12.36 34.14 21.86
C ARG A 22 -12.99 34.44 23.22
N PHE A 23 -12.41 33.96 24.32
CA PHE A 23 -13.03 34.03 25.65
C PHE A 23 -12.37 35.03 26.60
N GLY A 24 -11.12 35.44 26.35
CA GLY A 24 -10.35 36.32 27.23
C GLY A 24 -9.66 35.58 28.39
N GLN A 25 -8.43 35.98 28.75
CA GLN A 25 -7.62 35.30 29.77
C GLN A 25 -8.23 35.38 31.18
N ALA A 26 -8.86 36.50 31.53
CA ALA A 26 -9.52 36.68 32.81
C ALA A 26 -10.70 35.72 32.96
N GLU A 27 -11.44 35.48 31.88
CA GLU A 27 -12.56 34.55 31.88
C GLU A 27 -12.10 33.10 31.98
N LEU A 28 -11.03 32.75 31.26
CA LEU A 28 -10.39 31.44 31.39
C LEU A 28 -9.95 31.18 32.83
N SER A 29 -9.30 32.16 33.46
CA SER A 29 -8.89 32.08 34.86
C SER A 29 -10.08 31.86 35.79
N ARG A 30 -11.12 32.69 35.67
CA ARG A 30 -12.31 32.66 36.52
C ARG A 30 -13.03 31.32 36.45
N ARG A 31 -13.28 30.81 35.24
CA ARG A 31 -14.08 29.59 35.05
C ARG A 31 -13.30 28.32 35.31
N THR A 32 -12.03 28.25 34.91
CA THR A 32 -11.20 27.05 35.18
C THR A 32 -10.68 26.98 36.61
N GLY A 33 -10.87 28.04 37.42
CA GLY A 33 -10.31 28.15 38.77
C GLY A 33 -8.79 28.31 38.82
N MET A 34 -8.12 28.47 37.66
CA MET A 34 -6.68 28.65 37.59
C MET A 34 -6.30 30.12 37.78
N PRO A 35 -5.26 30.44 38.57
CA PRO A 35 -4.78 31.82 38.70
C PRO A 35 -4.45 32.45 37.34
N GLN A 36 -4.80 33.71 37.14
CA GLN A 36 -4.60 34.40 35.85
C GLN A 36 -3.12 34.40 35.41
N ALA A 37 -2.19 34.51 36.36
CA ALA A 37 -0.76 34.39 36.10
C ALA A 37 -0.37 33.00 35.53
N ASN A 38 -1.01 31.93 36.00
CA ASN A 38 -0.79 30.58 35.50
C ASN A 38 -1.40 30.39 34.12
N VAL A 39 -2.61 30.90 33.88
CA VAL A 39 -3.22 30.90 32.53
C VAL A 39 -2.30 31.64 31.55
N HIS A 40 -1.85 32.85 31.91
CA HIS A 40 -0.92 33.64 31.10
C HIS A 40 0.37 32.86 30.79
N ARG A 41 0.92 32.18 31.80
CA ARG A 41 2.07 31.30 31.64
C ARG A 41 1.76 30.19 30.64
N TYR A 42 0.69 29.41 30.80
CA TYR A 42 0.35 28.31 29.89
C TYR A 42 0.17 28.73 28.43
N LEU A 43 -0.31 29.96 28.17
CA LEU A 43 -0.45 30.52 26.82
C LEU A 43 0.88 30.87 26.15
N ARG A 44 1.89 31.28 26.93
CA ARG A 44 3.19 31.75 26.43
C ARG A 44 4.29 30.69 26.55
N GLU A 45 4.42 30.07 27.72
CA GLU A 45 5.55 29.21 28.08
C GLU A 45 5.28 28.24 29.22
N GLY A 46 5.98 27.10 29.22
CA GLY A 46 5.86 26.08 30.26
C GLY A 46 5.00 24.87 29.89
N LYS A 47 4.89 23.94 30.84
CA LYS A 47 4.07 22.74 30.73
C LYS A 47 2.63 23.09 31.10
N VAL A 48 1.71 22.60 30.29
CA VAL A 48 0.27 22.75 30.53
C VAL A 48 -0.18 21.60 31.43
N PRO A 49 -0.77 21.86 32.60
CA PRO A 49 -1.34 20.83 33.45
C PRO A 49 -2.57 20.21 32.78
N VAL A 50 -2.76 18.89 32.97
CA VAL A 50 -3.91 18.17 32.43
C VAL A 50 -5.21 18.71 33.03
N GLU A 51 -5.17 19.12 34.29
CA GLU A 51 -6.29 19.69 35.04
C GLU A 51 -6.80 20.98 34.37
N PHE A 52 -5.90 21.78 33.80
CA PHE A 52 -6.30 22.98 33.06
C PHE A 52 -6.97 22.61 31.74
N CYS A 53 -6.43 21.63 30.99
CA CYS A 53 -7.07 21.13 29.78
C CYS A 53 -8.47 20.53 30.06
N ALA A 54 -8.61 19.78 31.16
CA ALA A 54 -9.88 19.19 31.57
C ALA A 54 -10.89 20.29 31.93
N ALA A 55 -10.48 21.29 32.71
CA ALA A 55 -11.32 22.43 33.07
C ALA A 55 -11.76 23.24 31.84
N LEU A 56 -10.90 23.39 30.84
CA LEU A 56 -11.27 24.02 29.56
C LEU A 56 -12.37 23.24 28.85
N VAL A 57 -12.23 21.91 28.77
CA VAL A 57 -13.22 21.04 28.14
C VAL A 57 -14.55 21.08 28.88
N SER A 58 -14.56 21.02 30.22
CA SER A 58 -15.79 21.00 31.01
C SER A 58 -16.49 22.35 31.02
N GLU A 59 -15.77 23.44 31.28
CA GLU A 59 -16.37 24.75 31.46
C GLU A 59 -16.74 25.38 30.13
N PHE A 60 -15.83 25.41 29.17
CA PHE A 60 -16.06 26.10 27.91
C PHE A 60 -16.68 25.18 26.86
N GLN A 61 -17.00 23.93 27.23
CA GLN A 61 -17.52 22.92 26.32
C GLN A 61 -16.61 22.78 25.09
N ILE A 62 -15.29 22.83 25.30
CA ILE A 62 -14.30 22.73 24.21
C ILE A 62 -14.21 21.28 23.73
N SER A 63 -14.11 21.10 22.42
CA SER A 63 -13.83 19.81 21.81
C SER A 63 -12.42 19.32 22.21
N PRO A 64 -12.30 18.16 22.89
CA PRO A 64 -10.99 17.63 23.27
C PRO A 64 -10.12 17.31 22.05
N ILE A 65 -10.74 16.89 20.95
CA ILE A 65 -10.06 16.55 19.68
C ILE A 65 -9.45 17.82 19.08
N TRP A 66 -10.20 18.92 19.06
CA TRP A 66 -9.66 20.20 18.62
C TRP A 66 -8.52 20.65 19.55
N LEU A 67 -8.72 20.58 20.87
CA LEU A 67 -7.74 21.04 21.82
C LEU A 67 -6.41 20.29 21.71
N LEU A 68 -6.45 18.97 21.64
CA LEU A 68 -5.26 18.13 21.67
C LEU A 68 -4.63 17.95 20.27
N GLU A 69 -5.43 17.93 19.21
CA GLU A 69 -4.97 17.56 17.87
C GLU A 69 -5.18 18.64 16.80
N GLY A 70 -5.95 19.69 17.09
CA GLY A 70 -6.27 20.76 16.14
C GLY A 70 -7.21 20.38 15.02
N ARG A 71 -8.06 19.36 15.24
CA ARG A 71 -9.04 18.89 14.27
C ARG A 71 -10.48 19.11 14.75
N GLY A 72 -11.37 19.50 13.83
CA GLY A 72 -12.79 19.76 14.11
C GLY A 72 -13.09 21.18 14.60
N GLY A 73 -14.34 21.43 15.00
CA GLY A 73 -14.76 22.69 15.61
C GLY A 73 -14.24 22.85 17.04
N MET A 74 -14.02 24.09 17.47
CA MET A 74 -13.48 24.39 18.80
C MET A 74 -14.49 24.06 19.90
N LEU A 75 -15.77 24.34 19.65
CA LEU A 75 -16.83 24.05 20.60
C LEU A 75 -17.45 22.67 20.35
N ARG A 76 -17.87 21.99 21.41
CA ARG A 76 -18.67 20.75 21.33
C ARG A 76 -19.98 20.95 20.57
N SER A 77 -20.54 22.17 20.58
CA SER A 77 -21.73 22.53 19.79
C SER A 77 -21.46 22.64 18.29
N GLU A 78 -20.20 22.86 17.89
CA GLU A 78 -19.75 22.89 16.49
C GLU A 78 -19.43 21.47 15.98
N VAL A 79 -19.53 20.46 16.85
CA VAL A 79 -19.24 19.05 16.60
C VAL A 79 -20.56 18.28 16.65
N ARG A 80 -20.79 17.34 15.73
CA ARG A 80 -22.02 16.52 15.73
C ARG A 80 -22.17 15.83 17.09
N LYS A 81 -23.38 15.89 17.70
CA LYS A 81 -23.71 15.38 19.04
C LYS A 81 -23.05 14.02 19.41
N PRO A 82 -23.03 13.00 18.52
CA PRO A 82 -22.37 11.72 18.84
C PRO A 82 -20.87 11.82 19.13
N ILE A 83 -20.16 12.75 18.48
CA ILE A 83 -18.72 12.97 18.67
C ILE A 83 -18.46 13.76 19.96
N ALA A 84 -19.34 14.71 20.30
CA ALA A 84 -19.26 15.46 21.57
C ALA A 84 -19.47 14.54 22.79
N ASP A 85 -20.44 13.62 22.71
CA ASP A 85 -20.74 12.64 23.75
C ASP A 85 -19.56 11.66 23.96
N MET A 86 -18.90 11.22 22.88
CA MET A 86 -17.69 10.40 22.95
C MET A 86 -16.52 11.14 23.59
N GLY A 87 -16.36 12.44 23.30
CA GLY A 87 -15.35 13.28 23.93
C GLY A 87 -15.56 13.47 25.44
N GLY A 88 -16.80 13.38 25.92
CA GLY A 88 -17.12 13.33 27.36
C GLY A 88 -16.66 12.03 28.00
N ASP A 89 -17.08 10.89 27.43
CA ASP A 89 -16.73 9.56 27.94
C ASP A 89 -15.20 9.31 27.94
N LEU A 90 -14.46 9.83 26.95
CA LEU A 90 -13.00 9.74 26.90
C LEU A 90 -12.32 10.48 28.06
N LEU A 91 -12.84 11.66 28.41
CA LEU A 91 -12.28 12.45 29.49
C LEU A 91 -12.53 11.76 30.84
N GLU A 92 -13.74 11.23 31.03
CA GLU A 92 -14.12 10.44 32.20
C GLU A 92 -13.25 9.18 32.34
N LEU A 93 -12.95 8.49 31.22
CA LEU A 93 -12.04 7.34 31.19
C LEU A 93 -10.62 7.73 31.65
N VAL A 94 -10.08 8.83 31.14
CA VAL A 94 -8.73 9.32 31.51
C VAL A 94 -8.67 9.70 32.99
N GLU A 95 -9.71 10.36 33.52
CA GLU A 95 -9.80 10.70 34.93
C GLU A 95 -9.84 9.44 35.82
N THR A 96 -10.62 8.45 35.42
CA THR A 96 -10.72 7.15 36.11
C THR A 96 -9.39 6.39 36.08
N MET A 97 -8.71 6.34 34.92
CA MET A 97 -7.37 5.75 34.80
C MET A 97 -6.33 6.43 35.71
N ASN A 98 -6.37 7.77 35.79
CA ASN A 98 -5.49 8.52 36.67
C ASN A 98 -5.78 8.28 38.16
N SER A 99 -7.05 8.03 38.53
CA SER A 99 -7.44 7.60 39.88
C SER A 99 -6.83 6.22 40.21
N VAL A 100 -7.04 5.23 39.34
CA VAL A 100 -6.52 3.85 39.48
C VAL A 100 -4.99 3.84 39.59
N SER A 101 -4.29 4.62 38.76
CA SER A 101 -2.83 4.72 38.78
C SER A 101 -2.29 5.30 40.09
N ARG A 102 -2.93 6.35 40.63
CA ARG A 102 -2.57 6.95 41.92
C ARG A 102 -2.80 5.98 43.09
N MET A 103 -3.89 5.21 43.06
CA MET A 103 -4.17 4.20 44.09
C MET A 103 -3.14 3.06 44.07
N ARG A 104 -2.72 2.58 42.89
CA ARG A 104 -1.67 1.54 42.76
C ARG A 104 -0.30 1.95 43.32
N ILE A 105 0.06 3.24 43.23
CA ILE A 105 1.36 3.74 43.71
C ILE A 105 1.37 3.89 45.25
N GLY A 106 0.22 4.08 45.89
CA GLY A 106 0.13 4.33 47.35
C GLY A 106 -0.12 3.11 48.23
N ALA A 107 -0.49 1.95 47.68
CA ALA A 107 -1.16 0.87 48.42
C ALA A 107 -0.28 -0.34 48.86
N VAL A 108 1.06 -0.20 49.00
CA VAL A 108 1.94 -1.35 49.33
C VAL A 108 2.47 -1.33 50.78
N ALA A 109 1.77 -0.72 51.74
CA ALA A 109 2.23 -0.75 53.15
C ALA A 109 1.10 -0.70 54.20
N GLY A 110 0.44 -1.84 54.45
CA GLY A 110 -0.21 -2.19 55.74
C GLY A 110 -1.75 -2.10 55.78
N GLN A 111 -2.35 -2.70 56.82
CA GLN A 111 -3.79 -2.99 57.11
C GLN A 111 -4.91 -2.01 56.66
N ARG A 112 -4.60 -0.82 56.13
CA ARG A 112 -5.51 0.00 55.30
C ARG A 112 -5.88 -0.65 53.95
N ASP A 113 -5.29 -1.80 53.64
CA ASP A 113 -5.41 -2.54 52.38
C ASP A 113 -6.86 -2.87 51.95
N LEU A 114 -7.77 -3.24 52.87
CA LEU A 114 -9.11 -3.68 52.47
C LEU A 114 -9.99 -2.57 51.91
N LYS A 115 -9.89 -1.34 52.43
CA LYS A 115 -10.68 -0.21 51.91
C LYS A 115 -10.14 0.24 50.55
N THR A 116 -8.82 0.34 50.41
CA THR A 116 -8.17 0.72 49.15
C THR A 116 -8.37 -0.33 48.06
N LEU A 117 -8.41 -1.62 48.41
CA LEU A 117 -8.75 -2.68 47.46
C LEU A 117 -10.20 -2.58 46.96
N ARG A 118 -11.15 -2.20 47.81
CA ARG A 118 -12.54 -1.93 47.37
C ARG A 118 -12.62 -0.72 46.45
N GLU A 119 -12.00 0.41 46.83
CA GLU A 119 -11.97 1.63 46.00
C GLU A 119 -11.29 1.39 44.64
N LEU A 120 -10.25 0.55 44.62
CA LEU A 120 -9.61 0.11 43.38
C LEU A 120 -10.54 -0.77 42.53
N SER A 121 -11.24 -1.72 43.16
CA SER A 121 -12.24 -2.55 42.49
C SER A 121 -13.34 -1.70 41.86
N ASP A 122 -13.93 -0.79 42.62
CA ASP A 122 -14.98 0.12 42.15
C ASP A 122 -14.49 1.01 40.99
N SER A 123 -13.24 1.48 41.06
CA SER A 123 -12.62 2.27 39.99
C SER A 123 -12.33 1.44 38.73
N MET A 124 -11.99 0.17 38.89
CA MET A 124 -11.82 -0.76 37.76
C MET A 124 -13.16 -1.09 37.11
N ASP A 125 -14.21 -1.31 37.90
CA ASP A 125 -15.56 -1.55 37.40
C ASP A 125 -16.10 -0.32 36.64
N ALA A 126 -15.88 0.88 37.17
CA ALA A 126 -16.21 2.13 36.48
C ALA A 126 -15.44 2.29 35.15
N PHE A 127 -14.15 1.94 35.15
CA PHE A 127 -13.33 1.94 33.94
C PHE A 127 -13.85 0.95 32.88
N ASP A 128 -14.19 -0.27 33.28
CA ASP A 128 -14.74 -1.27 32.36
C ASP A 128 -16.09 -0.85 31.81
N HIS A 129 -16.97 -0.27 32.64
CA HIS A 129 -18.25 0.27 32.18
C HIS A 129 -18.09 1.40 31.16
N LEU A 130 -17.15 2.33 31.40
CA LEU A 130 -16.83 3.39 30.45
C LEU A 130 -16.25 2.85 29.15
N ARG A 131 -15.38 1.83 29.23
CA ARG A 131 -14.82 1.17 28.05
C ARG A 131 -15.91 0.49 27.23
N GLU A 132 -16.85 -0.20 27.86
CA GLU A 132 -18.02 -0.79 27.19
C GLU A 132 -18.90 0.25 26.51
N LYS A 133 -19.18 1.37 27.20
CA LYS A 133 -19.97 2.48 26.65
C LYS A 133 -19.29 3.13 25.45
N LEU A 134 -17.97 3.39 25.54
CA LEU A 134 -17.16 3.89 24.44
C LEU A 134 -17.15 2.93 23.27
N ASN A 135 -16.96 1.63 23.52
CA ASN A 135 -16.98 0.59 22.51
C ASN A 135 -18.34 0.52 21.80
N ALA A 136 -19.45 0.56 22.53
CA ALA A 136 -20.80 0.55 21.98
C ALA A 136 -21.08 1.76 21.06
N ARG A 137 -20.49 2.92 21.37
CA ARG A 137 -20.62 4.15 20.57
C ARG A 137 -19.66 4.21 19.38
N SER A 138 -18.41 3.76 19.56
CA SER A 138 -17.38 3.82 18.52
C SER A 138 -17.58 2.77 17.44
N ARG A 139 -18.11 1.58 17.78
CA ARG A 139 -18.35 0.46 16.86
C ARG A 139 -19.12 0.84 15.58
N PRO A 140 -20.34 1.42 15.63
CA PRO A 140 -21.07 1.78 14.41
C PRO A 140 -20.39 2.88 13.60
N LEU A 141 -19.69 3.82 14.26
CA LEU A 141 -18.95 4.88 13.59
C LEU A 141 -17.72 4.33 12.86
N LEU A 142 -16.97 3.42 13.49
CA LEU A 142 -15.86 2.72 12.84
C LEU A 142 -16.37 1.90 11.66
N GLY A 143 -17.47 1.16 11.81
CA GLY A 143 -18.10 0.41 10.73
C GLY A 143 -18.36 1.29 9.50
N ALA A 144 -19.04 2.43 9.68
CA ALA A 144 -19.32 3.37 8.59
C ALA A 144 -18.05 3.95 7.95
N VAL A 145 -17.04 4.33 8.74
CA VAL A 145 -15.77 4.85 8.22
C VAL A 145 -15.01 3.77 7.44
N LEU A 146 -15.07 2.51 7.88
CA LEU A 146 -14.44 1.38 7.17
C LEU A 146 -15.15 1.07 5.85
N ASP A 147 -16.48 1.17 5.80
CA ASP A 147 -17.24 1.03 4.54
C ASP A 147 -16.83 2.11 3.54
N GLU A 148 -16.78 3.38 3.98
CA GLU A 148 -16.32 4.49 3.14
C GLU A 148 -14.85 4.32 2.71
N LEU A 149 -13.99 3.82 3.61
CA LEU A 149 -12.59 3.56 3.29
C LEU A 149 -12.47 2.46 2.24
N GLY A 150 -13.25 1.38 2.36
CA GLY A 150 -13.33 0.31 1.37
C GLY A 150 -13.73 0.85 0.00
N GLU A 151 -14.81 1.63 -0.07
CA GLU A 151 -15.26 2.26 -1.31
C GLU A 151 -14.20 3.18 -1.93
N ALA A 152 -13.51 3.97 -1.11
CA ALA A 152 -12.45 4.86 -1.58
C ALA A 152 -11.25 4.06 -2.14
N VAL A 153 -10.86 2.97 -1.47
CA VAL A 153 -9.82 2.04 -1.95
C VAL A 153 -10.24 1.37 -3.25
N ASP A 154 -11.47 0.87 -3.35
CA ASP A 154 -11.98 0.20 -4.56
C ASP A 154 -12.05 1.16 -5.76
N ARG A 155 -12.37 2.44 -5.53
CA ARG A 155 -12.36 3.50 -6.55
C ARG A 155 -10.97 4.10 -6.79
N MET A 156 -9.95 3.63 -6.08
CA MET A 156 -8.56 4.14 -6.15
C MET A 156 -8.45 5.64 -5.80
N ASP A 157 -9.35 6.18 -4.97
CA ASP A 157 -9.31 7.54 -4.43
C ASP A 157 -8.37 7.60 -3.22
N LEU A 158 -7.07 7.67 -3.50
CA LEU A 158 -6.02 7.56 -2.49
C LEU A 158 -6.00 8.74 -1.50
N ASP A 159 -6.39 9.94 -1.93
CA ASP A 159 -6.41 11.12 -1.06
C ASP A 159 -7.53 11.00 -0.01
N ARG A 160 -8.73 10.60 -0.45
CA ARG A 160 -9.83 10.32 0.46
C ARG A 160 -9.53 9.12 1.35
N ALA A 161 -9.02 8.04 0.78
CA ALA A 161 -8.66 6.84 1.54
C ALA A 161 -7.61 7.14 2.63
N ALA A 162 -6.62 7.99 2.35
CA ALA A 162 -5.62 8.38 3.34
C ALA A 162 -6.25 9.09 4.56
N THR A 163 -7.22 9.97 4.32
CA THR A 163 -7.95 10.70 5.37
C THR A 163 -8.85 9.77 6.19
N LEU A 164 -9.62 8.91 5.51
CA LEU A 164 -10.49 7.93 6.15
C LEU A 164 -9.71 6.91 6.97
N ARG A 165 -8.56 6.45 6.47
CA ARG A 165 -7.66 5.53 7.18
C ARG A 165 -7.20 6.11 8.52
N LEU A 166 -6.74 7.36 8.55
CA LEU A 166 -6.33 8.01 9.79
C LEU A 166 -7.50 8.13 10.79
N THR A 167 -8.71 8.37 10.30
CA THR A 167 -9.92 8.45 11.12
C THR A 167 -10.27 7.07 11.70
N ALA A 168 -10.25 6.03 10.87
CA ALA A 168 -10.49 4.65 11.28
C ALA A 168 -9.47 4.19 12.34
N GLN A 169 -8.18 4.52 12.17
CA GLN A 169 -7.14 4.22 13.16
C GLN A 169 -7.40 4.86 14.53
N GLN A 170 -8.01 6.05 14.58
CA GLN A 170 -8.36 6.69 15.85
C GLN A 170 -9.57 6.02 16.51
N LEU A 171 -10.61 5.73 15.72
CA LEU A 171 -11.80 5.02 16.21
C LEU A 171 -11.47 3.59 16.65
N ALA A 172 -10.55 2.91 15.96
CA ALA A 172 -10.07 1.58 16.29
C ALA A 172 -9.47 1.48 17.69
N ARG A 173 -8.87 2.56 18.22
CA ARG A 173 -8.34 2.59 19.60
C ARG A 173 -9.43 2.56 20.67
N LEU A 174 -10.67 2.83 20.29
CA LEU A 174 -11.83 2.93 21.18
C LEU A 174 -12.76 1.73 21.09
N THR A 175 -12.41 0.72 20.29
CA THR A 175 -13.19 -0.50 20.14
C THR A 175 -12.33 -1.73 20.42
N THR A 176 -12.99 -2.80 20.83
CA THR A 176 -12.41 -4.13 20.98
C THR A 176 -13.06 -5.14 20.03
N ASP A 177 -13.77 -4.66 18.99
CA ASP A 177 -14.38 -5.53 17.97
C ASP A 177 -13.32 -6.03 16.99
N ASP A 178 -12.86 -7.27 17.20
CA ASP A 178 -11.83 -7.91 16.38
C ASP A 178 -12.20 -7.97 14.89
N THR A 179 -13.48 -8.11 14.54
CA THR A 179 -13.95 -8.14 13.15
C THR A 179 -13.73 -6.79 12.47
N LEU A 180 -14.02 -5.68 13.17
CA LEU A 180 -13.76 -4.33 12.63
C LEU A 180 -12.27 -4.02 12.57
N LEU A 181 -11.48 -4.48 13.55
CA LEU A 181 -10.03 -4.32 13.56
C LEU A 181 -9.37 -5.10 12.41
N GLU A 182 -9.84 -6.30 12.11
CA GLU A 182 -9.39 -7.06 10.96
C GLU A 182 -9.78 -6.38 9.64
N LYS A 183 -11.01 -5.87 9.54
CA LYS A 183 -11.46 -5.10 8.38
C LYS A 183 -10.60 -3.84 8.15
N LEU A 184 -10.21 -3.15 9.22
CA LEU A 184 -9.24 -2.07 9.16
C LEU A 184 -7.89 -2.54 8.61
N ASP A 185 -7.29 -3.58 9.20
CA ASP A 185 -6.00 -4.14 8.74
C ASP A 185 -6.06 -4.52 7.25
N SER A 186 -7.19 -5.08 6.80
CA SER A 186 -7.50 -5.38 5.40
C SER A 186 -7.47 -4.13 4.51
N HIS A 187 -8.21 -3.09 4.88
CA HIS A 187 -8.27 -1.86 4.07
C HIS A 187 -6.93 -1.11 4.09
N GLU A 188 -6.17 -1.19 5.19
CA GLU A 188 -4.80 -0.68 5.25
C GLU A 188 -3.86 -1.42 4.31
N GLY A 189 -4.00 -2.75 4.20
CA GLY A 189 -3.27 -3.58 3.23
C GLY A 189 -3.56 -3.15 1.80
N GLY A 190 -4.84 -3.02 1.43
CA GLY A 190 -5.27 -2.53 0.12
C GLY A 190 -4.78 -1.12 -0.18
N PHE A 191 -4.93 -0.18 0.75
CA PHE A 191 -4.43 1.19 0.61
C PHE A 191 -2.91 1.23 0.43
N ALA A 192 -2.15 0.47 1.23
CA ALA A 192 -0.70 0.40 1.13
C ALA A 192 -0.26 -0.16 -0.23
N TYR A 193 -0.95 -1.18 -0.73
CA TYR A 193 -0.70 -1.77 -2.04
C TYR A 193 -0.90 -0.74 -3.16
N LEU A 194 -2.05 -0.07 -3.19
CA LEU A 194 -2.36 0.95 -4.21
C LEU A 194 -1.45 2.18 -4.14
N SER A 195 -0.98 2.53 -2.94
CA SER A 195 -0.02 3.61 -2.72
C SER A 195 1.43 3.23 -3.07
N GLY A 196 1.67 1.98 -3.49
CA GLY A 196 2.99 1.45 -3.83
C GLY A 196 3.87 1.09 -2.63
N ASN A 197 3.34 1.12 -1.41
CA ASN A 197 4.04 0.68 -0.21
C ASN A 197 3.84 -0.83 0.02
N LEU A 198 4.49 -1.63 -0.82
CA LEU A 198 4.28 -3.07 -0.86
C LEU A 198 4.73 -3.80 0.41
N GLU A 199 5.75 -3.32 1.12
CA GLU A 199 6.18 -3.95 2.38
C GLU A 199 5.12 -3.79 3.47
N SER A 200 4.48 -2.61 3.58
CA SER A 200 3.34 -2.43 4.49
C SER A 200 2.14 -3.25 4.05
N ALA A 201 1.87 -3.35 2.73
CA ALA A 201 0.80 -4.22 2.23
C ALA A 201 1.03 -5.69 2.60
N ILE A 202 2.24 -6.22 2.36
CA ILE A 202 2.62 -7.58 2.72
C ILE A 202 2.49 -7.81 4.23
N ALA A 203 2.94 -6.86 5.05
CA ALA A 203 2.85 -6.98 6.51
C ALA A 203 1.39 -7.04 6.99
N SER A 204 0.53 -6.15 6.49
CA SER A 204 -0.90 -6.13 6.84
C SER A 204 -1.62 -7.38 6.36
N GLU A 205 -1.41 -7.79 5.10
CA GLU A 205 -2.08 -8.97 4.54
C GLU A 205 -1.60 -10.27 5.21
N ARG A 206 -0.32 -10.38 5.59
CA ARG A 206 0.17 -11.51 6.39
C ARG A 206 -0.49 -11.57 7.77
N LYS A 207 -0.65 -10.42 8.42
CA LYS A 207 -1.29 -10.33 9.74
C LYS A 207 -2.76 -10.77 9.66
N VAL A 208 -3.50 -10.29 8.67
CA VAL A 208 -4.90 -10.69 8.43
C VAL A 208 -4.99 -12.17 8.09
N PHE A 209 -4.17 -12.65 7.16
CA PHE A 209 -4.17 -14.05 6.74
C PHE A 209 -3.81 -14.99 7.90
N ALA A 210 -2.79 -14.68 8.70
CA ALA A 210 -2.39 -15.50 9.84
C ALA A 210 -3.48 -15.63 10.90
N ARG A 211 -4.29 -14.58 11.13
CA ARG A 211 -5.43 -14.63 12.07
C ARG A 211 -6.55 -15.57 11.61
N ARG A 212 -6.71 -15.75 10.31
CA ARG A 212 -7.75 -16.61 9.72
C ARG A 212 -7.30 -18.06 9.58
N MET A 213 -6.00 -18.30 9.49
CA MET A 213 -5.41 -19.63 9.34
C MET A 213 -5.17 -20.36 10.67
N VAL A 214 -6.05 -20.21 11.67
CA VAL A 214 -5.86 -20.82 13.01
C VAL A 214 -5.77 -22.35 12.92
N ASP A 215 -6.60 -22.97 12.09
CA ASP A 215 -6.65 -24.43 11.94
C ASP A 215 -5.87 -24.93 10.70
N ALA A 216 -5.01 -24.08 10.13
CA ALA A 216 -4.24 -24.35 8.91
C ALA A 216 -5.09 -24.76 7.70
N ARG A 217 -6.31 -24.24 7.58
CA ARG A 217 -7.24 -24.50 6.46
C ARG A 217 -7.81 -23.22 5.87
N ILE A 218 -8.18 -23.28 4.59
CA ILE A 218 -8.89 -22.21 3.89
C ILE A 218 -10.34 -22.65 3.70
N HIS A 219 -11.23 -22.01 4.44
CA HIS A 219 -12.62 -22.45 4.59
C HIS A 219 -13.57 -21.82 3.57
N ASN A 220 -13.27 -20.60 3.13
CA ASN A 220 -14.20 -19.83 2.30
C ASN A 220 -13.48 -18.98 1.24
N GLU A 221 -14.27 -18.38 0.36
CA GLU A 221 -13.78 -17.54 -0.75
C GLU A 221 -13.13 -16.24 -0.28
N ASP A 222 -13.50 -15.71 0.89
CA ASP A 222 -12.88 -14.52 1.47
C ASP A 222 -11.43 -14.81 1.92
N ASP A 223 -11.19 -15.97 2.55
CA ASP A 223 -9.84 -16.42 2.90
C ASP A 223 -8.93 -16.57 1.66
N LEU A 224 -9.48 -17.13 0.57
CA LEU A 224 -8.78 -17.18 -0.72
C LEU A 224 -8.53 -15.79 -1.30
N THR A 225 -9.45 -14.85 -1.12
CA THR A 225 -9.30 -13.47 -1.58
C THR A 225 -8.14 -12.80 -0.84
N ARG A 226 -8.00 -13.01 0.47
CA ARG A 226 -6.85 -12.54 1.26
C ARG A 226 -5.54 -13.17 0.81
N ALA A 227 -5.54 -14.48 0.59
CA ALA A 227 -4.38 -15.16 0.03
C ALA A 227 -3.96 -14.57 -1.33
N ARG A 228 -4.92 -14.35 -2.23
CA ARG A 228 -4.66 -13.74 -3.54
C ARG A 228 -4.03 -12.35 -3.40
N ASN A 229 -4.57 -11.49 -2.54
CA ASN A 229 -4.06 -10.14 -2.33
C ASN A 229 -2.62 -10.15 -1.78
N LEU A 230 -2.33 -11.01 -0.79
CA LEU A 230 -0.96 -11.21 -0.29
C LEU A 230 -0.02 -11.69 -1.41
N ALA A 231 -0.47 -12.66 -2.19
CA ALA A 231 0.32 -13.22 -3.28
C ALA A 231 0.61 -12.16 -4.38
N MET A 232 -0.34 -11.28 -4.68
CA MET A 232 -0.16 -10.14 -5.58
C MET A 232 0.86 -9.14 -5.02
N ALA A 233 0.77 -8.78 -3.74
CA ALA A 233 1.73 -7.89 -3.11
C ALA A 233 3.15 -8.48 -3.11
N LEU A 234 3.28 -9.78 -2.83
CA LEU A 234 4.54 -10.52 -2.94
C LEU A 234 5.08 -10.48 -4.38
N ARG A 235 4.25 -10.75 -5.38
CA ARG A 235 4.66 -10.70 -6.79
C ARG A 235 5.19 -9.31 -7.17
N ASP A 236 4.42 -8.27 -6.86
CA ASP A 236 4.76 -6.91 -7.28
C ASP A 236 5.95 -6.32 -6.52
N SER A 237 6.27 -6.87 -5.33
CA SER A 237 7.53 -6.58 -4.62
C SER A 237 8.75 -7.27 -5.23
N GLY A 238 8.53 -8.22 -6.16
CA GLY A 238 9.58 -9.03 -6.79
C GLY A 238 9.83 -10.38 -6.13
N ARG A 239 9.07 -10.76 -5.08
CA ARG A 239 9.25 -12.00 -4.30
C ARG A 239 8.54 -13.19 -4.98
N LEU A 240 8.81 -13.41 -6.26
CA LEU A 240 8.07 -14.34 -7.13
C LEU A 240 8.10 -15.80 -6.62
N ARG A 241 9.26 -16.27 -6.15
CA ARG A 241 9.40 -17.63 -5.60
C ARG A 241 8.57 -17.83 -4.34
N GLU A 242 8.49 -16.81 -3.49
CA GLU A 242 7.68 -16.86 -2.29
C GLU A 242 6.20 -16.81 -2.62
N ALA A 243 5.77 -15.88 -3.50
CA ALA A 243 4.40 -15.81 -3.99
C ALA A 243 3.95 -17.16 -4.54
N ARG A 244 4.80 -17.84 -5.34
CA ARG A 244 4.50 -19.15 -5.90
C ARG A 244 4.32 -20.23 -4.82
N ARG A 245 5.26 -20.33 -3.88
CA ARG A 245 5.14 -21.29 -2.77
C ARG A 245 3.87 -21.05 -1.95
N PHE A 246 3.58 -19.78 -1.69
CA PHE A 246 2.41 -19.36 -0.94
C PHE A 246 1.10 -19.71 -1.66
N VAL A 247 0.98 -19.41 -2.96
CA VAL A 247 -0.19 -19.76 -3.78
C VAL A 247 -0.41 -21.28 -3.81
N ARG A 248 0.65 -22.06 -4.03
CA ARG A 248 0.57 -23.53 -4.02
C ARG A 248 0.10 -24.08 -2.67
N ALA A 249 0.60 -23.53 -1.57
CA ALA A 249 0.14 -23.89 -0.24
C ALA A 249 -1.35 -23.57 -0.05
N CYS A 250 -1.81 -22.38 -0.44
CA CYS A 250 -3.21 -22.00 -0.33
C CYS A 250 -4.13 -22.88 -1.20
N LEU A 251 -3.71 -23.22 -2.42
CA LEU A 251 -4.45 -24.14 -3.28
C LEU A 251 -4.51 -25.57 -2.71
N ALA A 252 -3.48 -26.01 -1.99
CA ALA A 252 -3.48 -27.31 -1.31
C ALA A 252 -4.33 -27.33 -0.04
N LEU A 253 -4.42 -26.20 0.68
CA LEU A 253 -5.17 -26.06 1.93
C LEU A 253 -6.63 -25.65 1.74
N SER A 254 -7.07 -25.36 0.52
CA SER A 254 -8.44 -24.95 0.22
C SER A 254 -9.37 -26.14 0.13
N GLU A 255 -10.39 -26.14 0.98
CA GLU A 255 -11.39 -27.21 1.11
C GLU A 255 -12.30 -27.33 -0.13
N ASP A 256 -13.12 -28.37 -0.15
CA ASP A 256 -13.97 -28.74 -1.29
C ASP A 256 -14.99 -27.65 -1.64
N ASP A 257 -15.47 -26.92 -0.65
CA ASP A 257 -16.40 -25.80 -0.80
C ASP A 257 -15.80 -24.65 -1.63
N CYS A 258 -14.48 -24.53 -1.67
CA CYS A 258 -13.78 -23.56 -2.49
C CYS A 258 -13.50 -24.06 -3.92
N ARG A 259 -13.74 -25.34 -4.26
CA ARG A 259 -13.28 -25.93 -5.55
C ARG A 259 -13.87 -25.25 -6.77
N GLY A 260 -15.14 -24.85 -6.71
CA GLY A 260 -15.83 -24.14 -7.78
C GLY A 260 -15.82 -22.62 -7.64
N SER A 261 -15.12 -22.07 -6.64
CA SER A 261 -15.13 -20.62 -6.42
C SER A 261 -14.31 -19.91 -7.48
N SER A 262 -14.79 -18.73 -7.86
CA SER A 262 -14.13 -17.90 -8.87
C SER A 262 -12.71 -17.53 -8.47
N VAL A 263 -12.51 -17.25 -7.19
CA VAL A 263 -11.21 -16.85 -6.63
C VAL A 263 -10.22 -18.02 -6.67
N ARG A 264 -10.67 -19.27 -6.50
CA ARG A 264 -9.77 -20.43 -6.65
C ARG A 264 -9.27 -20.57 -8.08
N HIS A 265 -10.13 -20.40 -9.08
CA HIS A 265 -9.70 -20.40 -10.48
C HIS A 265 -8.73 -19.25 -10.78
N GLN A 266 -8.96 -18.06 -10.22
CA GLN A 266 -8.02 -16.95 -10.31
C GLN A 266 -6.68 -17.25 -9.63
N MET A 267 -6.66 -17.94 -8.48
CA MET A 267 -5.44 -18.37 -7.82
C MET A 267 -4.66 -19.39 -8.66
N ARG A 268 -5.34 -20.31 -9.35
CA ARG A 268 -4.69 -21.23 -10.32
C ARG A 268 -4.12 -20.48 -11.52
N MET A 269 -4.86 -19.52 -12.06
CA MET A 269 -4.35 -18.61 -13.11
C MET A 269 -3.15 -17.80 -12.61
N PHE A 270 -3.15 -17.39 -11.35
CA PHE A 270 -2.04 -16.66 -10.77
C PHE A 270 -0.82 -17.55 -10.53
N GLU A 271 -1.01 -18.80 -10.14
CA GLU A 271 0.07 -19.78 -10.08
C GLU A 271 0.73 -19.97 -11.45
N ALA A 272 -0.09 -20.11 -12.50
CA ALA A 272 0.37 -20.21 -13.89
C ALA A 272 1.17 -18.98 -14.32
N HIS A 273 0.69 -17.78 -13.95
CA HIS A 273 1.38 -16.52 -14.18
C HIS A 273 2.76 -16.51 -13.49
N LEU A 274 2.82 -16.91 -12.22
CA LEU A 274 4.06 -16.94 -11.44
C LEU A 274 5.07 -17.96 -11.99
N ASP A 275 4.61 -19.10 -12.49
CA ASP A 275 5.48 -20.06 -13.18
C ASP A 275 6.09 -19.44 -14.45
N ALA A 276 5.29 -18.74 -15.27
CA ALA A 276 5.79 -18.03 -16.45
C ALA A 276 6.72 -16.85 -16.10
N ASP A 277 6.40 -16.07 -15.06
CA ASP A 277 7.22 -14.97 -14.54
C ASP A 277 8.61 -15.46 -14.05
N LEU A 278 8.65 -16.67 -13.49
CA LEU A 278 9.87 -17.39 -13.11
C LEU A 278 10.56 -18.09 -14.29
N GLY A 279 10.02 -17.92 -15.49
CA GLY A 279 10.53 -18.40 -16.76
C GLY A 279 9.98 -19.76 -17.21
N ASP A 280 9.32 -20.54 -16.35
CA ASP A 280 8.71 -21.84 -16.73
C ASP A 280 7.43 -21.64 -17.56
N ILE A 281 7.60 -21.09 -18.76
CA ILE A 281 6.53 -20.66 -19.67
C ILE A 281 5.68 -21.84 -20.09
N ARG A 282 6.29 -23.01 -20.35
CA ARG A 282 5.55 -24.22 -20.75
C ARG A 282 4.61 -24.71 -19.65
N THR A 283 5.08 -24.80 -18.41
CA THR A 283 4.23 -25.19 -17.28
C THR A 283 3.18 -24.12 -17.00
N GLY A 284 3.57 -22.85 -17.08
CA GLY A 284 2.65 -21.72 -16.97
C GLY A 284 1.52 -21.80 -18.00
N LEU A 285 1.84 -22.07 -19.26
CA LEU A 285 0.87 -22.18 -20.35
C LEU A 285 -0.09 -23.35 -20.16
N ASP A 286 0.40 -24.55 -19.83
CA ASP A 286 -0.45 -25.71 -19.56
C ASP A 286 -1.42 -25.46 -18.39
N LYS A 287 -0.90 -24.90 -17.27
CA LYS A 287 -1.74 -24.55 -16.12
C LYS A 287 -2.76 -23.47 -16.45
N ALA A 288 -2.35 -22.45 -17.19
CA ALA A 288 -3.21 -21.35 -17.60
C ALA A 288 -4.34 -21.85 -18.51
N ALA A 289 -4.04 -22.70 -19.50
CA ALA A 289 -5.05 -23.27 -20.39
C ALA A 289 -6.10 -24.08 -19.60
N ARG A 290 -5.66 -24.93 -18.67
CA ARG A 290 -6.58 -25.71 -17.81
C ARG A 290 -7.42 -24.83 -16.90
N ALA A 291 -6.78 -23.89 -16.21
CA ALA A 291 -7.49 -22.99 -15.30
C ALA A 291 -8.48 -22.10 -16.05
N PHE A 292 -8.10 -21.59 -17.22
CA PHE A 292 -8.96 -20.74 -18.05
C PHE A 292 -10.17 -21.50 -18.63
N ALA A 293 -10.02 -22.77 -19.02
CA ALA A 293 -11.11 -23.60 -19.52
C ALA A 293 -12.23 -23.86 -18.49
N GLU A 294 -11.92 -23.75 -17.21
CA GLU A 294 -12.88 -23.96 -16.12
C GLU A 294 -13.61 -22.66 -15.71
N ILE A 295 -13.17 -21.51 -16.20
CA ILE A 295 -13.74 -20.21 -15.87
C ILE A 295 -14.99 -19.96 -16.74
N LYS A 296 -16.15 -19.77 -16.10
CA LYS A 296 -17.45 -19.60 -16.80
C LYS A 296 -17.86 -18.14 -17.02
N ASP A 297 -17.39 -17.20 -16.20
CA ASP A 297 -17.76 -15.77 -16.28
C ASP A 297 -16.60 -14.89 -16.76
N ASP A 298 -16.89 -13.60 -17.00
CA ASP A 298 -15.92 -12.58 -17.40
C ASP A 298 -14.97 -12.25 -16.23
N TYR A 299 -13.82 -12.94 -16.14
CA TYR A 299 -12.79 -12.66 -15.15
C TYR A 299 -11.64 -11.87 -15.75
N PHE A 300 -11.74 -10.58 -15.52
CA PHE A 300 -10.75 -9.55 -15.81
C PHE A 300 -9.28 -9.96 -15.55
N PHE A 301 -8.97 -10.52 -14.37
CA PHE A 301 -7.59 -10.93 -14.02
C PHE A 301 -7.08 -12.14 -14.81
N ALA A 302 -7.96 -13.12 -15.06
CA ALA A 302 -7.62 -14.31 -15.81
C ALA A 302 -7.29 -13.97 -17.26
N GLY A 303 -8.05 -13.05 -17.87
CA GLY A 303 -7.76 -12.52 -19.21
C GLY A 303 -6.37 -11.88 -19.30
N ILE A 304 -5.99 -11.04 -18.34
CA ILE A 304 -4.64 -10.45 -18.30
C ILE A 304 -3.55 -11.52 -18.24
N SER A 305 -3.68 -12.44 -17.29
CA SER A 305 -2.66 -13.46 -17.05
C SER A 305 -2.54 -14.41 -18.24
N TYR A 306 -3.67 -14.80 -18.84
CA TYR A 306 -3.68 -15.64 -20.02
C TYR A 306 -3.02 -14.93 -21.21
N SER A 307 -3.43 -13.69 -21.52
CA SER A 307 -2.78 -12.89 -22.57
C SER A 307 -1.27 -12.75 -22.35
N TYR A 308 -0.85 -12.48 -21.11
CA TYR A 308 0.56 -12.34 -20.78
C TYR A 308 1.36 -13.61 -21.07
N ILE A 309 0.85 -14.77 -20.64
CA ILE A 309 1.51 -16.07 -20.84
C ILE A 309 1.55 -16.43 -22.33
N GLN A 310 0.47 -16.16 -23.09
CA GLN A 310 0.43 -16.38 -24.55
C GLN A 310 1.46 -15.52 -25.29
N LEU A 311 1.61 -14.24 -24.88
CA LEU A 311 2.61 -13.33 -25.40
C LEU A 311 4.03 -13.81 -25.09
N LEU A 312 4.30 -14.22 -23.84
CA LEU A 312 5.59 -14.78 -23.45
C LEU A 312 5.94 -16.06 -24.20
N ALA A 313 4.95 -16.90 -24.47
CA ALA A 313 5.11 -18.13 -25.26
C ALA A 313 5.29 -17.86 -26.76
N GLY A 314 5.16 -16.60 -27.22
CA GLY A 314 5.21 -16.25 -28.64
C GLY A 314 4.05 -16.82 -29.45
N LEU A 315 2.96 -17.22 -28.80
CA LEU A 315 1.78 -17.79 -29.45
C LEU A 315 0.83 -16.71 -29.95
N TRP A 316 0.85 -15.54 -29.29
CA TRP A 316 0.11 -14.36 -29.71
C TRP A 316 1.05 -13.19 -29.96
N THR A 317 0.61 -12.32 -30.87
CA THR A 317 1.10 -10.96 -31.06
C THR A 317 0.33 -9.99 -30.16
N VAL A 318 0.84 -8.78 -29.99
CA VAL A 318 0.15 -7.73 -29.21
C VAL A 318 -1.21 -7.36 -29.82
N PRO A 319 -1.37 -7.20 -31.16
CA PRO A 319 -2.68 -6.98 -31.77
C PRO A 319 -3.69 -8.11 -31.51
N GLU A 320 -3.27 -9.38 -31.46
CA GLU A 320 -4.15 -10.52 -31.13
C GLU A 320 -4.55 -10.54 -29.65
N ALA A 321 -3.62 -10.18 -28.76
CA ALA A 321 -3.90 -10.12 -27.32
C ALA A 321 -4.80 -8.93 -26.93
N LEU A 322 -4.78 -7.84 -27.69
CA LEU A 322 -5.51 -6.60 -27.42
C LEU A 322 -7.04 -6.83 -27.25
N PRO A 323 -7.78 -7.44 -28.19
CA PRO A 323 -9.22 -7.67 -28.07
C PRO A 323 -9.61 -8.81 -27.12
N PHE A 324 -8.66 -9.60 -26.60
CA PHE A 324 -8.97 -10.79 -25.81
C PHE A 324 -9.41 -10.47 -24.37
N GLY A 325 -10.68 -10.67 -24.04
CA GLY A 325 -11.22 -10.40 -22.70
C GLY A 325 -11.28 -8.89 -22.35
N ARG A 326 -11.76 -8.58 -21.14
CA ARG A 326 -12.04 -7.20 -20.73
C ARG A 326 -10.78 -6.34 -20.58
N MET A 327 -10.84 -5.11 -21.09
CA MET A 327 -9.75 -4.13 -20.97
C MET A 327 -9.68 -3.50 -19.57
N SER A 328 -8.47 -3.10 -19.16
CA SER A 328 -8.20 -2.34 -17.93
C SER A 328 -6.86 -1.64 -17.98
N GLY A 329 -6.58 -0.79 -16.98
CA GLY A 329 -5.25 -0.26 -16.75
C GLY A 329 -4.18 -1.36 -16.54
N GLY A 330 -4.50 -2.47 -15.87
CA GLY A 330 -3.56 -3.57 -15.67
C GLY A 330 -3.17 -4.28 -16.97
N LYS A 331 -4.16 -4.61 -17.80
CA LYS A 331 -3.98 -5.21 -19.12
C LYS A 331 -3.28 -4.26 -20.07
N ALA A 332 -3.73 -3.01 -20.09
CA ALA A 332 -3.16 -1.97 -20.93
C ALA A 332 -1.68 -1.78 -20.64
N ARG A 333 -1.31 -1.70 -19.35
CA ARG A 333 0.09 -1.58 -18.91
C ARG A 333 0.92 -2.78 -19.33
N MET A 334 0.39 -3.98 -19.15
CA MET A 334 1.05 -5.22 -19.57
C MET A 334 1.32 -5.23 -21.08
N LEU A 335 0.31 -4.95 -21.91
CA LEU A 335 0.44 -4.93 -23.37
C LEU A 335 1.42 -3.84 -23.85
N THR A 336 1.29 -2.63 -23.32
CA THR A 336 2.17 -1.51 -23.67
C THR A 336 3.62 -1.77 -23.26
N ARG A 337 3.87 -2.29 -22.05
CA ARG A 337 5.21 -2.67 -21.61
C ARG A 337 5.80 -3.79 -22.46
N PHE A 338 5.01 -4.82 -22.73
CA PHE A 338 5.45 -5.95 -23.54
C PHE A 338 5.84 -5.48 -24.94
N ALA A 339 4.97 -4.74 -25.63
CA ALA A 339 5.22 -4.19 -26.95
C ALA A 339 6.49 -3.31 -26.99
N ALA A 340 6.68 -2.45 -25.98
CA ALA A 340 7.87 -1.61 -25.86
C ALA A 340 9.14 -2.44 -25.62
N GLY A 341 9.08 -3.44 -24.73
CA GLY A 341 10.20 -4.32 -24.42
C GLY A 341 10.63 -5.18 -25.61
N ILE A 342 9.67 -5.61 -26.44
CA ILE A 342 9.95 -6.40 -27.65
C ILE A 342 10.11 -5.55 -28.92
N GLU A 343 10.08 -4.21 -28.82
CA GLU A 343 10.19 -3.26 -29.94
C GLU A 343 9.18 -3.55 -31.08
N ASP A 344 7.96 -3.95 -30.73
CA ASP A 344 6.91 -4.26 -31.71
C ASP A 344 6.24 -2.96 -32.19
N VAL A 345 6.64 -2.49 -33.37
CA VAL A 345 6.12 -1.26 -34.00
C VAL A 345 4.61 -1.34 -34.24
N GLU A 346 4.12 -2.50 -34.67
CA GLU A 346 2.70 -2.71 -34.95
C GLU A 346 1.91 -2.74 -33.64
N GLY A 347 2.37 -3.52 -32.66
CA GLY A 347 1.80 -3.60 -31.32
C GLY A 347 1.76 -2.26 -30.62
N LEU A 348 2.83 -1.48 -30.66
CA LEU A 348 2.88 -0.11 -30.10
C LEU A 348 1.93 0.83 -30.85
N SER A 349 1.88 0.76 -32.17
CA SER A 349 0.97 1.60 -32.97
C SER A 349 -0.50 1.27 -32.72
N ALA A 350 -0.83 0.01 -32.42
CA ALA A 350 -2.17 -0.43 -32.02
C ALA A 350 -2.50 -0.05 -30.57
N CYS A 351 -1.55 -0.25 -29.65
CA CYS A 351 -1.72 -0.01 -28.22
C CYS A 351 -1.91 1.47 -27.88
N LEU A 352 -1.03 2.36 -28.33
CA LEU A 352 -1.00 3.73 -27.82
C LEU A 352 -2.33 4.50 -28.04
N PRO A 353 -2.99 4.44 -29.21
CA PRO A 353 -4.28 5.11 -29.41
C PRO A 353 -5.43 4.42 -28.64
N ALA A 354 -5.40 3.09 -28.53
CA ALA A 354 -6.47 2.33 -27.89
C ALA A 354 -6.42 2.44 -26.35
N LEU A 355 -5.22 2.42 -25.79
CA LEU A 355 -4.97 2.17 -24.38
C LEU A 355 -4.62 3.39 -23.55
N ILE A 356 -4.39 4.56 -24.16
CA ILE A 356 -4.04 5.79 -23.43
C ILE A 356 -5.24 6.74 -23.37
N GLY A 357 -5.49 7.32 -22.19
CA GLY A 357 -6.52 8.34 -22.01
C GLY A 357 -7.04 8.44 -20.57
N SER A 358 -8.19 9.08 -20.41
CA SER A 358 -8.81 9.37 -19.12
C SER A 358 -9.65 8.25 -18.47
N PRO A 359 -10.26 7.30 -19.20
CA PRO A 359 -11.03 6.24 -18.57
C PRO A 359 -10.18 5.35 -17.64
N PRO A 360 -10.75 4.76 -16.57
CA PRO A 360 -10.01 3.94 -15.61
C PRO A 360 -9.39 2.67 -16.23
N GLU A 361 -9.92 2.22 -17.36
CA GLU A 361 -9.38 1.11 -18.14
C GLU A 361 -8.19 1.49 -19.03
N LYS A 362 -7.85 2.78 -19.13
CA LYS A 362 -6.73 3.28 -19.93
C LYS A 362 -5.55 3.68 -19.04
N LEU A 363 -4.38 3.76 -19.65
CA LEU A 363 -3.18 4.29 -19.03
C LEU A 363 -3.21 5.83 -19.04
N PRO A 364 -2.85 6.46 -17.91
CA PRO A 364 -2.62 7.89 -17.87
C PRO A 364 -1.59 8.33 -18.92
N GLU A 365 -1.80 9.52 -19.51
CA GLU A 365 -0.83 10.08 -20.45
C GLU A 365 0.53 10.40 -19.82
N HIS A 366 0.53 10.60 -18.50
CA HIS A 366 1.63 11.12 -17.71
C HIS A 366 2.18 10.06 -16.75
N GLU A 367 2.24 8.80 -17.20
CA GLU A 367 2.94 7.73 -16.48
C GLU A 367 4.14 7.19 -17.26
N TYR A 368 5.05 6.53 -16.55
CA TYR A 368 6.32 6.04 -17.08
C TYR A 368 6.14 5.14 -18.30
N ASP A 369 5.24 4.14 -18.23
CA ASP A 369 5.08 3.14 -19.29
C ASP A 369 4.54 3.74 -20.58
N THR A 370 3.57 4.65 -20.47
CA THR A 370 3.04 5.45 -21.58
C THR A 370 4.15 6.29 -22.23
N ALA A 371 4.91 7.02 -21.41
CA ALA A 371 5.97 7.88 -21.92
C ALA A 371 7.08 7.06 -22.60
N LEU A 372 7.48 5.94 -21.99
CA LEU A 372 8.52 5.07 -22.52
C LEU A 372 8.08 4.44 -23.84
N ALA A 373 6.87 3.91 -23.91
CA ALA A 373 6.34 3.31 -25.14
C ALA A 373 6.25 4.32 -26.30
N ARG A 374 5.89 5.58 -26.01
CA ARG A 374 5.93 6.67 -27.01
C ARG A 374 7.35 6.96 -27.49
N LEU A 375 8.31 7.06 -26.57
CA LEU A 375 9.72 7.30 -26.91
C LEU A 375 10.28 6.16 -27.78
N ILE A 376 10.03 4.91 -27.40
CA ILE A 376 10.47 3.73 -28.15
C ILE A 376 9.81 3.70 -29.55
N LEU A 377 8.50 3.98 -29.67
CA LEU A 377 7.84 4.01 -30.97
C LEU A 377 8.40 5.10 -31.90
N ASP A 378 8.67 6.29 -31.37
CA ASP A 378 9.24 7.40 -32.13
C ASP A 378 10.64 7.04 -32.66
N LEU A 379 11.48 6.46 -31.81
CA LEU A 379 12.80 5.94 -32.18
C LEU A 379 12.73 4.87 -33.27
N LEU A 380 11.83 3.88 -33.12
CA LEU A 380 11.64 2.81 -34.10
C LEU A 380 11.12 3.33 -35.46
N LYS A 381 10.43 4.48 -35.48
CA LYS A 381 9.98 5.16 -36.71
C LYS A 381 11.03 6.11 -37.31
N GLY A 382 12.26 6.11 -36.79
CA GLY A 382 13.36 6.93 -37.29
C GLY A 382 13.38 8.36 -36.72
N GLY A 383 12.68 8.60 -35.61
CA GLY A 383 12.74 9.86 -34.88
C GLY A 383 14.17 10.17 -34.39
N LYS A 384 14.59 11.43 -34.54
CA LYS A 384 15.91 11.89 -34.07
C LYS A 384 15.84 12.24 -32.59
N ARG A 385 16.07 11.24 -31.74
CA ARG A 385 16.13 11.39 -30.27
C ARG A 385 17.55 11.19 -29.76
N ARG A 386 17.76 11.57 -28.51
CA ARG A 386 19.01 11.34 -27.78
C ARG A 386 18.74 10.57 -26.50
N VAL A 387 19.80 10.02 -25.92
CA VAL A 387 19.69 9.26 -24.67
C VAL A 387 19.18 10.14 -23.52
N GLU A 388 19.46 11.44 -23.55
CA GLU A 388 19.00 12.40 -22.54
C GLU A 388 17.46 12.56 -22.53
N ASP A 389 16.78 12.26 -23.63
CA ASP A 389 15.31 12.29 -23.69
C ASP A 389 14.70 11.23 -22.75
N TYR A 390 15.40 10.10 -22.56
CA TYR A 390 15.03 9.11 -21.55
C TYR A 390 15.30 9.61 -20.12
N ASP A 391 16.40 10.34 -19.90
CA ASP A 391 16.73 10.86 -18.57
C ASP A 391 15.71 11.90 -18.11
N GLU A 392 15.23 12.77 -19.02
CA GLU A 392 14.12 13.69 -18.77
C GLU A 392 12.83 12.92 -18.44
N LEU A 393 12.49 11.90 -19.24
CA LEU A 393 11.33 11.06 -19.04
C LEU A 393 11.34 10.37 -17.68
N ALA A 394 12.44 9.69 -17.33
CA ALA A 394 12.57 8.94 -16.09
C ALA A 394 12.57 9.85 -14.86
N THR A 395 13.03 11.09 -15.00
CA THR A 395 12.94 12.12 -13.95
C THR A 395 11.51 12.62 -13.78
N LYS A 396 10.83 12.93 -14.89
CA LYS A 396 9.48 13.48 -14.90
C LYS A 396 8.42 12.45 -14.47
N TYR A 397 8.59 11.21 -14.90
CA TYR A 397 7.67 10.11 -14.67
C TYR A 397 8.42 8.90 -14.12
N PRO A 398 8.83 8.89 -12.84
CA PRO A 398 9.65 7.80 -12.32
C PRO A 398 8.90 6.45 -12.37
N PRO A 399 9.61 5.35 -12.65
CA PRO A 399 9.00 4.04 -12.70
C PRO A 399 8.48 3.58 -11.34
N ARG A 400 7.25 3.06 -11.33
CA ARG A 400 6.58 2.53 -10.13
C ARG A 400 7.00 1.09 -9.84
N ILE A 401 8.26 0.92 -9.45
CA ILE A 401 8.82 -0.36 -8.96
C ILE A 401 9.14 -0.20 -7.48
N ALA A 402 8.58 -1.06 -6.63
CA ALA A 402 8.71 -0.95 -5.18
C ALA A 402 10.14 -1.18 -4.69
N SER A 403 10.80 -2.22 -5.19
CA SER A 403 12.19 -2.51 -4.84
C SER A 403 13.13 -1.51 -5.52
N PRO A 404 13.99 -0.80 -4.76
CA PRO A 404 14.99 0.09 -5.36
C PRO A 404 16.00 -0.67 -6.23
N HIS A 405 16.33 -1.92 -5.88
CA HIS A 405 17.22 -2.78 -6.67
C HIS A 405 16.61 -3.10 -8.04
N LEU A 406 15.35 -3.57 -8.06
CA LEU A 406 14.65 -3.85 -9.32
C LEU A 406 14.41 -2.57 -10.13
N ARG A 407 14.17 -1.43 -9.46
CA ARG A 407 14.06 -0.13 -10.13
C ARG A 407 15.37 0.24 -10.82
N SER A 408 16.52 0.04 -10.16
CA SER A 408 17.84 0.30 -10.74
C SER A 408 18.09 -0.56 -11.98
N VAL A 409 17.76 -1.86 -11.91
CA VAL A 409 17.84 -2.76 -13.08
C VAL A 409 16.99 -2.23 -14.22
N MET A 410 15.71 -1.94 -13.97
CA MET A 410 14.79 -1.49 -15.01
C MET A 410 15.21 -0.16 -15.64
N VAL A 411 15.69 0.79 -14.83
CA VAL A 411 16.13 2.10 -15.33
C VAL A 411 17.33 1.97 -16.25
N SER A 412 18.37 1.23 -15.84
CA SER A 412 19.54 1.00 -16.69
C SER A 412 19.22 0.16 -17.92
N LEU A 413 18.33 -0.82 -17.81
CA LEU A 413 17.85 -1.63 -18.93
C LEU A 413 17.19 -0.78 -20.02
N HIS A 414 16.21 0.05 -19.65
CA HIS A 414 15.50 0.88 -20.62
C HIS A 414 16.39 2.00 -21.16
N ARG A 415 17.31 2.56 -20.35
CA ARG A 415 18.30 3.52 -20.84
C ARG A 415 19.24 2.90 -21.87
N ALA A 416 19.69 1.66 -21.64
CA ALA A 416 20.47 0.90 -22.61
C ALA A 416 19.66 0.63 -23.90
N GLN A 417 18.37 0.31 -23.77
CA GLN A 417 17.48 0.11 -24.91
C GLN A 417 17.38 1.38 -25.77
N VAL A 418 17.13 2.53 -25.15
CA VAL A 418 17.09 3.83 -25.83
C VAL A 418 18.44 4.17 -26.46
N ALA A 419 19.56 3.98 -25.75
CA ALA A 419 20.90 4.21 -26.29
C ALA A 419 21.19 3.38 -27.54
N ARG A 420 20.79 2.10 -27.54
CA ARG A 420 20.89 1.24 -28.73
C ARG A 420 20.08 1.79 -29.89
N LEU A 421 18.82 2.16 -29.65
CA LEU A 421 17.94 2.68 -30.70
C LEU A 421 18.41 4.04 -31.25
N CYS A 422 19.07 4.86 -30.43
CA CYS A 422 19.73 6.09 -30.85
C CYS A 422 21.05 5.86 -31.62
N GLY A 423 21.59 4.64 -31.63
CA GLY A 423 22.91 4.34 -32.19
C GLY A 423 24.10 4.81 -31.33
N ASP A 424 23.87 5.15 -30.06
CA ASP A 424 24.93 5.57 -29.13
C ASP A 424 25.60 4.35 -28.49
N ASN A 425 26.61 3.82 -29.18
CA ASN A 425 27.38 2.66 -28.74
C ASN A 425 28.11 2.87 -27.39
N HIS A 426 28.51 4.10 -27.09
CA HIS A 426 29.21 4.41 -25.84
C HIS A 426 28.24 4.33 -24.66
N ALA A 427 27.10 5.01 -24.76
CA ALA A 427 26.06 4.96 -23.74
C ALA A 427 25.48 3.55 -23.59
N LEU A 428 25.24 2.82 -24.69
CA LEU A 428 24.78 1.43 -24.66
C LEU A 428 25.72 0.55 -23.83
N LYS A 429 27.02 0.60 -24.11
CA LYS A 429 28.01 -0.20 -23.38
C LYS A 429 28.04 0.14 -21.89
N GLN A 430 28.00 1.43 -21.56
CA GLN A 430 28.01 1.90 -20.18
C GLN A 430 26.76 1.44 -19.42
N GLU A 431 25.58 1.59 -20.01
CA GLU A 431 24.32 1.21 -19.38
C GLU A 431 24.12 -0.30 -19.29
N CYS A 432 24.57 -1.09 -20.26
CA CYS A 432 24.61 -2.56 -20.14
C CYS A 432 25.51 -3.00 -18.96
N THR A 433 26.65 -2.33 -18.76
CA THR A 433 27.52 -2.60 -17.60
C THR A 433 26.82 -2.25 -16.28
N LYS A 434 26.15 -1.09 -16.20
CA LYS A 434 25.37 -0.70 -15.02
C LYS A 434 24.20 -1.65 -14.75
N CYS A 435 23.49 -2.06 -15.79
CA CYS A 435 22.38 -3.02 -15.71
C CYS A 435 22.86 -4.36 -15.15
N GLU A 436 23.98 -4.90 -15.65
CA GLU A 436 24.57 -6.14 -15.14
C GLU A 436 25.02 -6.05 -13.68
N GLN A 437 25.59 -4.91 -13.28
CA GLN A 437 25.95 -4.68 -11.88
C GLN A 437 24.69 -4.60 -11.01
N ALA A 438 23.72 -3.78 -11.39
CA ALA A 438 22.45 -3.64 -10.68
C ALA A 438 21.73 -4.99 -10.55
N TRP A 439 21.82 -5.86 -11.56
CA TRP A 439 21.25 -7.21 -11.52
C TRP A 439 21.92 -8.10 -10.46
N ARG A 440 23.24 -8.02 -10.33
CA ARG A 440 23.98 -8.77 -9.29
C ARG A 440 23.70 -8.26 -7.88
N ASP A 441 23.39 -6.97 -7.78
CA ASP A 441 23.03 -6.34 -6.52
C ASP A 441 21.57 -6.61 -6.12
N VAL A 442 20.76 -7.27 -6.98
CA VAL A 442 19.41 -7.71 -6.62
C VAL A 442 19.51 -8.81 -5.54
N PRO A 443 18.89 -8.62 -4.36
CA PRO A 443 18.83 -9.65 -3.32
C PRO A 443 18.24 -10.97 -3.83
N GLU A 444 18.71 -12.10 -3.31
CA GLU A 444 18.34 -13.44 -3.79
C GLU A 444 16.84 -13.77 -3.65
N GLU A 445 16.15 -13.12 -2.71
CA GLU A 445 14.72 -13.22 -2.51
C GLU A 445 13.88 -12.50 -3.57
N LEU A 446 14.49 -11.57 -4.30
CA LEU A 446 13.87 -10.83 -5.39
C LEU A 446 14.19 -11.48 -6.74
N TYR A 447 13.27 -11.30 -7.68
CA TYR A 447 13.40 -11.87 -9.01
C TYR A 447 13.18 -10.80 -10.07
N VAL A 448 14.09 -10.77 -11.04
CA VAL A 448 13.92 -9.94 -12.23
C VAL A 448 12.98 -10.65 -13.19
N LYS A 449 11.91 -9.98 -13.59
CA LYS A 449 10.87 -10.56 -14.45
C LYS A 449 11.43 -11.04 -15.78
N VAL A 450 10.90 -12.17 -16.27
CA VAL A 450 11.26 -12.76 -17.56
C VAL A 450 11.12 -11.75 -18.72
N GLU A 451 10.13 -10.85 -18.65
CA GLU A 451 9.88 -9.82 -19.65
C GLU A 451 11.04 -8.82 -19.82
N TRP A 452 11.92 -8.68 -18.82
CA TRP A 452 13.10 -7.80 -18.87
C TRP A 452 14.30 -8.48 -19.52
N LEU A 453 14.30 -9.82 -19.61
CA LEU A 453 15.40 -10.58 -20.20
C LEU A 453 15.55 -10.29 -21.69
N LEU A 454 14.44 -10.16 -22.42
CA LEU A 454 14.46 -9.99 -23.87
C LEU A 454 15.10 -8.66 -24.31
N PRO A 455 14.65 -7.47 -23.87
CA PRO A 455 15.31 -6.22 -24.23
C PRO A 455 16.78 -6.22 -23.76
N HIS A 456 17.08 -6.86 -22.63
CA HIS A 456 18.45 -6.95 -22.12
C HIS A 456 19.36 -7.78 -23.03
N CYS A 457 18.89 -8.94 -23.49
CA CYS A 457 19.60 -9.77 -24.46
C CYS A 457 19.93 -8.97 -25.73
N ARG A 458 18.94 -8.28 -26.31
CA ARG A 458 19.14 -7.46 -27.51
C ARG A 458 20.16 -6.34 -27.30
N ASN A 459 20.12 -5.70 -26.13
CA ASN A 459 21.08 -4.66 -25.77
C ASN A 459 22.51 -5.22 -25.68
N LEU A 460 22.70 -6.39 -25.09
CA LEU A 460 24.00 -7.06 -25.01
C LEU A 460 24.49 -7.56 -26.38
N GLU A 461 23.58 -8.07 -27.21
CA GLU A 461 23.90 -8.58 -28.54
C GLU A 461 24.39 -7.48 -29.49
N ALA A 462 23.79 -6.28 -29.39
CA ALA A 462 24.18 -5.11 -30.17
C ALA A 462 25.59 -4.60 -29.84
N ILE A 463 26.17 -4.97 -28.70
CA ILE A 463 27.57 -4.64 -28.38
C ILE A 463 28.49 -5.58 -29.18
N PRO A 464 29.41 -5.06 -30.02
CA PRO A 464 30.32 -5.88 -30.80
C PRO A 464 31.11 -6.85 -29.90
N PRO A 465 31.31 -8.13 -30.29
CA PRO A 465 31.96 -9.13 -29.43
C PRO A 465 33.33 -8.71 -28.87
N ARG A 466 34.11 -7.94 -29.65
CA ARG A 466 35.42 -7.40 -29.24
C ARG A 466 35.33 -6.32 -28.16
N GLN A 467 34.17 -5.69 -28.01
CA GLN A 467 33.92 -4.61 -27.05
C GLN A 467 33.14 -5.08 -25.81
N ARG A 468 32.68 -6.34 -25.81
CA ARG A 468 31.98 -6.95 -24.67
C ARG A 468 32.92 -7.12 -23.48
N THR A 469 32.56 -6.56 -22.34
CA THR A 469 33.26 -6.76 -21.07
C THR A 469 33.07 -8.20 -20.58
N LYS A 470 33.84 -8.62 -19.58
CA LYS A 470 33.62 -9.90 -18.89
C LYS A 470 32.17 -10.01 -18.37
N LEU A 471 31.67 -8.92 -17.78
CA LEU A 471 30.29 -8.80 -17.29
C LEU A 471 29.26 -9.06 -18.40
N HIS A 472 29.46 -8.50 -19.60
CA HIS A 472 28.53 -8.72 -20.71
C HIS A 472 28.50 -10.18 -21.18
N LYS A 473 29.65 -10.86 -21.19
CA LYS A 473 29.73 -12.28 -21.58
C LYS A 473 29.05 -13.17 -20.55
N GLU A 474 29.28 -12.91 -19.27
CA GLU A 474 28.64 -13.62 -18.15
C GLU A 474 27.13 -13.38 -18.14
N GLY A 475 26.71 -12.13 -18.35
CA GLY A 475 25.30 -11.74 -18.47
C GLY A 475 24.60 -12.48 -19.61
N LEU A 476 25.17 -12.46 -20.81
CA LEU A 476 24.62 -13.16 -21.97
C LEU A 476 24.55 -14.68 -21.74
N ALA A 477 25.60 -15.29 -21.20
CA ALA A 477 25.61 -16.72 -20.89
C ALA A 477 24.54 -17.10 -19.85
N ARG A 478 24.36 -16.27 -18.81
CA ARG A 478 23.28 -16.43 -17.83
C ARG A 478 21.91 -16.33 -18.49
N LEU A 479 21.66 -15.31 -19.30
CA LEU A 479 20.39 -15.13 -19.99
C LEU A 479 20.09 -16.28 -20.95
N GLN A 480 21.08 -16.72 -21.72
CA GLN A 480 20.96 -17.89 -22.60
C GLN A 480 20.68 -19.15 -21.80
N SER A 481 21.32 -19.33 -20.64
CA SER A 481 21.02 -20.47 -19.76
C SER A 481 19.62 -20.40 -19.17
N GLU A 482 19.11 -19.22 -18.81
CA GLU A 482 17.73 -19.07 -18.35
C GLU A 482 16.76 -19.32 -19.51
N ILE A 483 16.96 -18.70 -20.68
CA ILE A 483 16.14 -18.93 -21.87
C ILE A 483 16.15 -20.41 -22.27
N SER A 484 17.29 -21.09 -22.22
CA SER A 484 17.39 -22.51 -22.64
C SER A 484 16.72 -23.49 -21.66
N LYS A 485 16.40 -23.06 -20.43
CA LYS A 485 15.60 -23.88 -19.48
C LYS A 485 14.11 -23.86 -19.84
N HIS A 486 13.70 -23.03 -20.78
CA HIS A 486 12.31 -22.67 -21.08
C HIS A 486 11.99 -22.95 -22.54
#